data_AF-A0A847M0J8-F1
#
_entry.id   AF-A0A847M0J8-F1
#
_cell.length_a   1.000
_cell.length_b   1.000
_cell.length_c   1.000
_cell.angle_alpha   90.00
_cell.angle_beta   90.00
_cell.angle_gamma   90.00
#
_symmetry.space_group_name_H-M   'P 1'
#
loop_
_entity.id
_entity.type
_entity.pdbx_description
1 polymer ?
#
loop_
_entity_poly.entity_id
_entity_poly.type
_entity_poly.pdbx_seq_one_letter_code
_entity_poly.pdbx_strand_id
1 'polypeptide(L)'
;MAADLVTATKELHRGFTEAEILTLTPEDRVLIISDFHMGNGGRSDDLIKNQELVQDILEKYYLPQNWYLVLNGDIEELQRYSYNQIRSYWKKLYEIFDAFYQKKRLFKILGNHDDELILVKQYPFPLLGSLRIETPVIPVYVFHGHQSSKVYTNYNHIVRASLRFFLKPLGIRNISSGRSPRHRFTVEKRAYDYARNNGLISVIGHTHRPLFESLGRYDYIKFEIERLCREYPLASGEDRKRIADEVLFLRIELAKLKRSERRKSIKESLYGDELPVPCLFNSGSVIGKKGINAIELDSSTISLVYWFTEGRGKKFVHRGSYNIDVLEGTEQRRSVINTDRLDYIKAKIELLG
;
A
#
# COMPACT_ATOMS: atom_id res chain seq x y z
N MET A 1 -0.60 11.60 -26.54
CA MET A 1 -1.17 10.53 -25.68
C MET A 1 -0.53 9.17 -25.95
N ALA A 2 -0.43 8.68 -27.19
CA ALA A 2 0.18 7.37 -27.50
C ALA A 2 1.68 7.27 -27.11
N ALA A 3 2.50 8.27 -27.44
CA ALA A 3 3.92 8.28 -27.06
C ALA A 3 4.14 8.18 -25.54
N ASP A 4 3.27 8.82 -24.75
CA ASP A 4 3.35 8.86 -23.28
C ASP A 4 3.03 7.51 -22.63
N LEU A 5 2.15 6.72 -23.26
CA LEU A 5 1.80 5.37 -22.83
C LEU A 5 2.95 4.40 -23.14
N VAL A 6 3.57 4.53 -24.31
CA VAL A 6 4.73 3.71 -24.71
C VAL A 6 5.92 3.97 -23.80
N THR A 7 6.21 5.24 -23.47
CA THR A 7 7.32 5.58 -22.55
C THR A 7 7.07 5.03 -21.14
N ALA A 8 5.90 5.23 -20.55
CA ALA A 8 5.61 4.77 -19.19
C ALA A 8 5.64 3.23 -19.06
N THR A 9 5.19 2.51 -20.09
CA THR A 9 5.25 1.04 -20.13
C THR A 9 6.70 0.56 -20.17
N LYS A 10 7.57 1.22 -20.94
CA LYS A 10 9.01 0.92 -20.97
C LYS A 10 9.69 1.18 -19.62
N GLU A 11 9.29 2.22 -18.91
CA GLU A 11 9.82 2.55 -17.57
C GLU A 11 9.43 1.50 -16.53
N LEU A 12 8.15 1.09 -16.52
CA LEU A 12 7.69 0.01 -15.65
C LEU A 12 8.40 -1.32 -15.98
N HIS A 13 8.55 -1.63 -17.27
CA HIS A 13 9.26 -2.84 -17.70
C HIS A 13 10.74 -2.82 -17.32
N ARG A 14 11.42 -1.69 -17.48
CA ARG A 14 12.79 -1.50 -17.03
C ARG A 14 12.90 -1.65 -15.50
N GLY A 15 12.02 -0.98 -14.76
CA GLY A 15 11.98 -1.08 -13.31
C GLY A 15 11.79 -2.52 -12.83
N PHE A 16 10.90 -3.28 -13.48
CA PHE A 16 10.67 -4.69 -13.16
C PHE A 16 11.87 -5.60 -13.48
N THR A 17 12.55 -5.36 -14.60
CA THR A 17 13.69 -6.17 -15.05
C THR A 17 14.97 -5.89 -14.26
N GLU A 18 15.17 -4.65 -13.81
CA GLU A 18 16.30 -4.22 -12.98
C GLU A 18 16.02 -4.34 -11.47
N ALA A 19 14.84 -4.82 -11.08
CA ALA A 19 14.44 -4.91 -9.67
C ALA A 19 15.30 -5.90 -8.88
N GLU A 20 15.53 -5.58 -7.60
CA GLU A 20 16.04 -6.57 -6.64
C GLU A 20 15.04 -7.72 -6.53
N ILE A 21 15.54 -8.95 -6.44
CA ILE A 21 14.70 -10.16 -6.43
C ILE A 21 14.66 -10.77 -5.03
N LEU A 22 13.45 -10.92 -4.48
CA LEU A 22 13.17 -11.72 -3.29
C LEU A 22 12.42 -12.99 -3.71
N THR A 23 13.04 -14.16 -3.59
CA THR A 23 12.35 -15.44 -3.83
C THR A 23 11.77 -15.99 -2.54
N LEU A 24 10.46 -16.27 -2.50
CA LEU A 24 9.79 -16.81 -1.32
C LEU A 24 9.85 -18.33 -1.26
N THR A 25 10.17 -18.84 -0.08
CA THR A 25 9.90 -20.24 0.29
C THR A 25 8.46 -20.38 0.79
N PRO A 26 7.92 -21.62 0.91
CA PRO A 26 6.56 -21.83 1.42
C PRO A 26 6.32 -21.23 2.82
N GLU A 27 7.35 -21.14 3.65
CA GLU A 27 7.30 -20.63 5.03
C GLU A 27 7.47 -19.10 5.12
N ASP A 28 7.92 -18.46 4.04
CA ASP A 28 8.18 -17.03 4.04
C ASP A 28 6.89 -16.21 3.97
N ARG A 29 6.91 -15.11 4.72
CA ARG A 29 5.81 -14.14 4.80
C ARG A 29 6.39 -12.74 4.69
N VAL A 30 5.68 -11.88 3.98
CA VAL A 30 6.11 -10.52 3.64
C VAL A 30 5.05 -9.53 4.07
N LEU A 31 5.47 -8.54 4.87
CA LEU A 31 4.70 -7.34 5.15
C LEU A 31 5.14 -6.25 4.18
N ILE A 32 4.22 -5.76 3.35
CA ILE A 32 4.43 -4.60 2.50
C ILE A 32 3.64 -3.42 3.07
N ILE A 33 4.33 -2.33 3.38
CA ILE A 33 3.75 -1.17 4.06
C ILE A 33 4.42 0.12 3.59
N SER A 34 3.67 1.22 3.47
CA SER A 34 4.17 2.50 2.91
C SER A 34 3.63 3.73 3.63
N ASP A 35 4.09 4.90 3.16
CA ASP A 35 3.55 6.22 3.50
C ASP A 35 3.59 6.49 5.01
N PHE A 36 4.78 6.38 5.60
CA PHE A 36 5.00 6.71 7.01
C PHE A 36 5.05 8.21 7.20
N HIS A 37 5.71 8.94 6.30
CA HIS A 37 5.93 10.38 6.44
C HIS A 37 6.47 10.75 7.83
N MET A 38 7.45 9.98 8.32
CA MET A 38 8.12 10.24 9.60
C MET A 38 8.70 11.64 9.59
N GLY A 39 8.17 12.49 10.47
CA GLY A 39 8.61 13.86 10.66
C GLY A 39 9.59 13.98 11.82
N ASN A 40 9.52 15.13 12.51
CA ASN A 40 10.37 15.44 13.65
C ASN A 40 9.70 15.22 15.02
N GLY A 41 8.57 14.51 15.07
CA GLY A 41 7.79 14.31 16.30
C GLY A 41 6.93 15.50 16.73
N GLY A 42 6.89 16.56 15.93
CA GLY A 42 6.08 17.75 16.20
C GLY A 42 4.59 17.54 15.86
N ARG A 43 3.77 18.57 16.11
CA ARG A 43 2.31 18.56 15.85
C ARG A 43 1.92 18.25 14.40
N SER A 44 2.83 18.51 13.46
CA SER A 44 2.62 18.33 12.03
C SER A 44 3.32 17.09 11.47
N ASP A 45 3.89 16.25 12.34
CA ASP A 45 4.37 14.92 11.98
C ASP A 45 3.15 14.02 11.73
N ASP A 46 3.13 13.36 10.58
CA ASP A 46 1.96 12.60 10.13
C ASP A 46 1.87 11.22 10.81
N LEU A 47 3.00 10.63 11.20
CA LEU A 47 3.05 9.30 11.85
C LEU A 47 2.74 9.37 13.34
N ILE A 48 2.94 10.52 13.98
CA ILE A 48 2.95 10.65 15.45
C ILE A 48 1.75 10.00 16.16
N LYS A 49 0.55 10.04 15.55
CA LYS A 49 -0.68 9.48 16.14
C LYS A 49 -0.71 7.96 16.20
N ASN A 50 0.05 7.31 15.32
CA ASN A 50 0.13 5.86 15.17
C ASN A 50 1.53 5.34 15.55
N GLN A 51 2.36 6.15 16.22
CA GLN A 51 3.70 5.79 16.65
C GLN A 51 3.72 4.46 17.42
N GLU A 52 2.96 4.38 18.51
CA GLU A 52 2.89 3.18 19.36
C GLU A 52 2.36 1.99 18.58
N LEU A 53 1.28 2.18 17.80
CA LEU A 53 0.70 1.13 16.97
C LEU A 53 1.72 0.54 16.00
N VAL A 54 2.46 1.38 15.26
CA VAL A 54 3.44 0.91 14.28
C VAL A 54 4.64 0.25 14.95
N GLN A 55 5.13 0.80 16.05
CA GLN A 55 6.24 0.20 16.80
C GLN A 55 5.83 -1.16 17.38
N ASP A 56 4.66 -1.26 18.00
CA ASP A 56 4.15 -2.50 18.59
C ASP A 56 3.99 -3.61 17.55
N ILE A 57 3.33 -3.35 16.42
CA ILE A 57 3.09 -4.41 15.44
C ILE A 57 4.41 -4.89 14.82
N LEU A 58 5.35 -3.99 14.51
CA LEU A 58 6.61 -4.37 13.90
C LEU A 58 7.48 -5.15 14.88
N GLU A 59 7.62 -4.64 16.11
CA GLU A 59 8.49 -5.22 17.13
C GLU A 59 7.93 -6.51 17.75
N LYS A 60 6.63 -6.56 18.03
CA LYS A 60 6.01 -7.65 18.81
C LYS A 60 5.29 -8.67 17.95
N TYR A 61 4.83 -8.32 16.74
CA TYR A 61 4.14 -9.25 15.85
C TYR A 61 5.03 -9.75 14.72
N TYR A 62 5.50 -8.85 13.85
CA TYR A 62 6.17 -9.24 12.59
C TYR A 62 7.62 -9.70 12.78
N LEU A 63 8.41 -8.98 13.60
CA LEU A 63 9.82 -9.28 13.81
C LEU A 63 10.06 -10.65 14.48
N PRO A 64 9.35 -11.04 15.56
CA PRO A 64 9.57 -12.33 16.23
C PRO A 64 9.13 -13.51 15.34
N GLN A 65 8.13 -13.28 14.49
CA GLN A 65 7.60 -14.26 13.54
C GLN A 65 8.42 -14.36 12.24
N ASN A 66 9.56 -13.66 12.16
CA ASN A 66 10.51 -13.74 11.05
C ASN A 66 9.94 -13.29 9.69
N TRP A 67 9.04 -12.31 9.69
CA TRP A 67 8.52 -11.75 8.44
C TRP A 67 9.58 -10.91 7.70
N TYR A 68 9.49 -10.89 6.37
CA TYR A 68 10.12 -9.83 5.58
C TYR A 68 9.35 -8.52 5.73
N LEU A 69 10.07 -7.42 5.90
CA LEU A 69 9.53 -6.08 5.93
C LEU A 69 9.93 -5.34 4.66
N VAL A 70 8.94 -5.00 3.84
CA VAL A 70 9.08 -4.19 2.64
C VAL A 70 8.49 -2.80 2.91
N LEU A 71 9.35 -1.81 3.01
CA LEU A 71 8.99 -0.41 3.15
C LEU A 71 8.82 0.21 1.76
N ASN A 72 7.58 0.30 1.27
CA ASN A 72 7.27 0.72 -0.10
C ASN A 72 7.17 2.26 -0.29
N GLY A 73 8.24 2.97 0.08
CA GLY A 73 8.42 4.41 -0.16
C GLY A 73 7.63 5.36 0.75
N ASP A 74 8.04 6.63 0.70
CA ASP A 74 7.52 7.74 1.51
C ASP A 74 7.60 7.46 3.02
N ILE A 75 8.76 6.95 3.44
CA ILE A 75 8.98 6.57 4.85
C ILE A 75 9.42 7.79 5.66
N GLU A 76 10.46 8.49 5.20
CA GLU A 76 10.96 9.73 5.79
C GLU A 76 10.39 10.97 5.07
N GLU A 77 9.94 11.99 5.82
CA GLU A 77 9.40 13.23 5.26
C GLU A 77 10.51 14.30 5.05
N LEU A 78 11.45 14.03 4.13
CA LEU A 78 12.62 14.89 3.89
C LEU A 78 12.30 16.21 3.18
N GLN A 79 11.13 16.29 2.52
CA GLN A 79 10.67 17.54 1.93
C GLN A 79 10.42 18.62 3.00
N ARG A 80 10.10 18.22 4.24
CA ARG A 80 9.78 19.15 5.34
C ARG A 80 10.84 19.17 6.44
N TYR A 81 11.49 18.04 6.72
CA TYR A 81 12.40 17.89 7.85
C TYR A 81 13.79 17.44 7.38
N SER A 82 14.82 17.59 8.23
CA SER A 82 16.13 17.02 7.94
C SER A 82 16.19 15.56 8.40
N TYR A 83 16.99 14.74 7.72
CA TYR A 83 17.20 13.34 8.10
C TYR A 83 17.64 13.19 9.57
N ASN A 84 18.52 14.08 10.05
CA ASN A 84 18.98 14.05 11.44
C ASN A 84 17.85 14.30 12.44
N GLN A 85 16.91 15.21 12.15
CA GLN A 85 15.75 15.44 13.00
C GLN A 85 14.85 14.21 13.06
N ILE A 86 14.58 13.60 11.91
CA ILE A 86 13.74 12.39 11.80
C ILE A 86 14.40 11.24 12.57
N ARG A 87 15.68 10.93 12.29
CA ARG A 87 16.42 9.84 12.91
C ARG A 87 16.57 10.02 14.42
N SER A 88 16.73 11.25 14.90
CA SER A 88 16.85 11.53 16.33
C SER A 88 15.53 11.27 17.07
N TYR A 89 14.40 11.68 16.50
CA TYR A 89 13.10 11.46 17.12
C TYR A 89 12.65 9.99 17.02
N TRP A 90 12.73 9.42 15.82
CA TRP A 90 12.25 8.06 15.52
C TRP A 90 13.27 6.96 15.84
N LYS A 91 14.19 7.20 16.79
CA LYS A 91 15.29 6.28 17.12
C LYS A 91 14.80 4.86 17.36
N LYS A 92 13.75 4.68 18.16
CA LYS A 92 13.16 3.36 18.47
C LYS A 92 12.66 2.63 17.22
N LEU A 93 12.05 3.34 16.27
CA LEU A 93 11.56 2.73 15.04
C LEU A 93 12.72 2.34 14.10
N TYR A 94 13.80 3.14 14.06
CA TYR A 94 15.02 2.75 13.36
C TYR A 94 15.69 1.53 14.01
N GLU A 95 15.69 1.40 15.34
CA GLU A 95 16.20 0.19 16.02
C GLU A 95 15.41 -1.07 15.59
N ILE A 96 14.10 -0.95 15.39
CA ILE A 96 13.27 -2.04 14.85
C ILE A 96 13.67 -2.34 13.39
N PHE A 97 13.85 -1.31 12.55
CA PHE A 97 14.34 -1.50 11.17
C PHE A 97 15.72 -2.15 11.13
N ASP A 98 16.63 -1.74 12.01
CA ASP A 98 17.97 -2.32 12.16
C ASP A 98 17.86 -3.82 12.51
N ALA A 99 16.91 -4.22 13.36
CA ALA A 99 16.69 -5.64 13.69
C ALA A 99 16.19 -6.47 12.50
N PHE A 100 15.28 -5.94 11.67
CA PHE A 100 14.91 -6.59 10.40
C PHE A 100 16.10 -6.67 9.43
N TYR A 101 16.88 -5.59 9.35
CA TYR A 101 18.03 -5.52 8.45
C TYR A 101 19.14 -6.50 8.84
N GLN A 102 19.46 -6.64 10.13
CA GLN A 102 20.42 -7.60 10.65
C GLN A 102 20.03 -9.05 10.32
N LYS A 103 18.73 -9.34 10.27
CA LYS A 103 18.18 -10.63 9.83
C LYS A 103 18.13 -10.79 8.30
N LYS A 104 18.59 -9.80 7.53
CA LYS A 104 18.45 -9.70 6.06
C LYS A 104 16.99 -9.78 5.58
N ARG A 105 16.09 -9.20 6.39
CA ARG A 105 14.65 -9.21 6.15
C ARG A 105 14.05 -7.82 5.94
N LEU A 106 14.87 -6.81 5.70
CA LEU A 106 14.43 -5.46 5.38
C LEU A 106 14.71 -5.12 3.91
N PHE A 107 13.68 -4.67 3.20
CA PHE A 107 13.79 -4.08 1.87
C PHE A 107 13.17 -2.69 1.89
N LYS A 108 13.93 -1.66 1.50
CA LYS A 108 13.45 -0.28 1.45
C LYS A 108 13.42 0.23 0.02
N ILE A 109 12.22 0.54 -0.46
CA ILE A 109 11.98 1.18 -1.75
C ILE A 109 11.88 2.68 -1.53
N LEU A 110 12.47 3.47 -2.44
CA LEU A 110 12.37 4.92 -2.41
C LEU A 110 10.98 5.39 -2.87
N GLY A 111 10.47 6.40 -2.16
CA GLY A 111 9.36 7.24 -2.59
C GLY A 111 9.86 8.63 -3.00
N ASN A 112 8.91 9.54 -3.22
CA ASN A 112 9.22 10.91 -3.63
C ASN A 112 9.43 11.85 -2.43
N HIS A 113 9.07 11.44 -1.22
CA HIS A 113 9.34 12.19 0.02
C HIS A 113 10.70 11.89 0.64
N ASP A 114 11.27 10.73 0.34
CA ASP A 114 12.54 10.22 0.88
C ASP A 114 13.63 9.99 -0.18
N ASP A 115 13.48 10.50 -1.42
CA ASP A 115 14.48 10.39 -2.49
C ASP A 115 15.82 11.09 -2.17
N GLU A 116 15.81 12.08 -1.27
CA GLU A 116 17.02 12.75 -0.77
C GLU A 116 17.93 11.84 0.06
N LEU A 117 17.45 10.66 0.49
CA LEU A 117 18.27 9.67 1.18
C LEU A 117 19.46 9.18 0.35
N ILE A 118 19.40 9.24 -0.98
CA ILE A 118 20.51 8.89 -1.88
C ILE A 118 21.75 9.74 -1.59
N LEU A 119 21.58 10.97 -1.09
CA LEU A 119 22.68 11.86 -0.75
C LEU A 119 23.22 11.69 0.68
N VAL A 120 22.56 10.88 1.50
CA VAL A 120 22.96 10.64 2.89
C VAL A 120 24.13 9.65 2.90
N LYS A 121 25.35 10.16 3.10
CA LYS A 121 26.61 9.40 3.01
C LYS A 121 26.67 8.10 3.85
N GLN A 122 25.93 8.03 4.96
CA GLN A 122 25.97 6.90 5.91
C GLN A 122 24.55 6.39 6.22
N TYR A 123 23.70 6.32 5.20
CA TYR A 123 22.39 5.68 5.39
C TYR A 123 22.58 4.15 5.56
N PRO A 124 21.98 3.52 6.59
CA PRO A 124 22.32 2.15 6.96
C PRO A 124 21.70 1.06 6.07
N PHE A 125 20.68 1.39 5.27
CA PHE A 125 19.93 0.40 4.48
C PHE A 125 20.14 0.60 2.97
N PRO A 126 20.21 -0.49 2.18
CA PRO A 126 20.13 -0.38 0.73
C PRO A 126 18.84 0.31 0.29
N LEU A 127 18.95 1.21 -0.69
CA LEU A 127 17.83 1.96 -1.26
C LEU A 127 17.49 1.40 -2.64
N LEU A 128 16.27 0.89 -2.78
CA LEU A 128 15.79 0.24 -3.99
C LEU A 128 14.87 1.16 -4.79
N GLY A 129 14.93 1.05 -6.12
CA GLY A 129 13.94 1.69 -7.00
C GLY A 129 12.60 0.92 -7.02
N SER A 130 12.68 -0.41 -6.93
CA SER A 130 11.55 -1.34 -6.88
C SER A 130 12.02 -2.71 -6.39
N LEU A 131 11.08 -3.62 -6.10
CA LEU A 131 11.33 -4.99 -5.65
C LEU A 131 10.46 -5.96 -6.47
N ARG A 132 11.04 -7.07 -6.93
CA ARG A 132 10.32 -8.20 -7.51
C ARG A 132 10.31 -9.34 -6.49
N ILE A 133 9.13 -9.71 -6.03
CA ILE A 133 8.93 -10.86 -5.15
C ILE A 133 8.48 -12.04 -6.01
N GLU A 134 9.31 -13.07 -6.08
CA GLU A 134 9.02 -14.31 -6.77
C GLU A 134 8.29 -15.25 -5.82
N THR A 135 6.98 -15.39 -6.04
CA THR A 135 6.20 -16.44 -5.38
C THR A 135 6.23 -17.70 -6.26
N PRO A 136 5.90 -18.89 -5.70
CA PRO A 136 5.75 -20.11 -6.49
C PRO A 136 4.67 -20.04 -7.58
N VAL A 137 3.74 -19.08 -7.50
CA VAL A 137 2.56 -19.03 -8.36
C VAL A 137 2.66 -17.91 -9.41
N ILE A 138 2.90 -16.69 -8.95
CA ILE A 138 2.89 -15.46 -9.75
C ILE A 138 3.87 -14.41 -9.19
N PRO A 139 4.66 -13.71 -10.04
CA PRO A 139 5.51 -12.62 -9.57
C PRO A 139 4.70 -11.44 -9.03
N VAL A 140 5.21 -10.82 -7.97
CA VAL A 140 4.66 -9.59 -7.38
C VAL A 140 5.68 -8.47 -7.55
N TYR A 141 5.29 -7.42 -8.26
CA TYR A 141 6.09 -6.23 -8.50
C TYR A 141 5.70 -5.10 -7.54
N VAL A 142 6.64 -4.71 -6.67
CA VAL A 142 6.43 -3.69 -5.65
C VAL A 142 7.21 -2.43 -6.01
N PHE A 143 6.51 -1.30 -6.11
CA PHE A 143 7.11 0.00 -6.39
C PHE A 143 6.23 1.14 -5.84
N HIS A 144 6.81 2.30 -5.52
CA HIS A 144 6.03 3.35 -4.84
C HIS A 144 4.98 4.02 -5.74
N GLY A 145 5.25 4.21 -7.03
CA GLY A 145 4.32 4.76 -8.03
C GLY A 145 4.75 6.11 -8.64
N HIS A 146 5.67 6.83 -7.99
CA HIS A 146 6.25 8.08 -8.52
C HIS A 146 7.13 7.85 -9.77
N GLN A 147 7.64 6.62 -9.93
CA GLN A 147 8.47 6.15 -11.04
C GLN A 147 7.80 6.27 -12.41
N SER A 148 6.46 6.31 -12.48
CA SER A 148 5.69 6.35 -13.74
C SER A 148 5.31 7.77 -14.20
N SER A 149 5.73 8.81 -13.47
CA SER A 149 5.49 10.20 -13.84
C SER A 149 6.63 10.73 -14.71
N LYS A 150 6.27 11.30 -15.87
CA LYS A 150 7.13 11.80 -16.97
C LYS A 150 8.27 12.76 -16.58
N VAL A 151 8.40 13.13 -15.30
CA VAL A 151 9.38 14.09 -14.80
C VAL A 151 10.57 13.40 -14.13
N TYR A 152 10.64 12.06 -14.13
CA TYR A 152 11.66 11.32 -13.37
C TYR A 152 12.71 10.59 -14.20
N THR A 153 12.47 10.31 -15.48
CA THR A 153 13.27 9.28 -16.17
C THR A 153 14.46 9.77 -16.98
N ASN A 154 14.69 11.08 -17.11
CA ASN A 154 15.91 11.59 -17.77
C ASN A 154 16.69 12.67 -16.99
N TYR A 155 16.32 13.00 -15.75
CA TYR A 155 17.03 14.03 -14.97
C TYR A 155 17.22 13.62 -13.50
N ASN A 156 18.38 13.03 -13.24
CA ASN A 156 19.03 12.67 -11.98
C ASN A 156 18.24 13.01 -10.68
N HIS A 157 17.83 11.96 -9.95
CA HIS A 157 17.54 12.04 -8.51
C HIS A 157 18.62 12.85 -7.77
N ILE A 158 19.89 12.67 -8.16
CA ILE A 158 21.04 13.41 -7.66
C ILE A 158 20.95 14.91 -7.97
N VAL A 159 20.54 15.31 -9.18
CA VAL A 159 20.44 16.73 -9.58
C VAL A 159 19.27 17.39 -8.88
N ARG A 160 18.14 16.70 -8.71
CA ARG A 160 17.02 17.21 -7.92
C ARG A 160 17.34 17.30 -6.44
N ALA A 161 17.89 16.25 -5.85
CA ALA A 161 18.31 16.25 -4.47
C ALA A 161 19.39 17.31 -4.24
N SER A 162 20.32 17.51 -5.20
CA SER A 162 21.30 18.60 -5.17
C SER A 162 20.63 19.97 -5.30
N LEU A 163 19.75 20.18 -6.29
CA LEU A 163 19.00 21.43 -6.43
C LEU A 163 18.21 21.73 -5.15
N ARG A 164 17.52 20.76 -4.56
CA ARG A 164 16.79 20.95 -3.30
C ARG A 164 17.74 21.24 -2.14
N PHE A 165 18.84 20.51 -2.04
CA PHE A 165 19.87 20.76 -1.02
C PHE A 165 20.41 22.20 -1.11
N PHE A 166 20.62 22.73 -2.32
CA PHE A 166 21.09 24.10 -2.54
C PHE A 166 19.99 25.18 -2.47
N LEU A 167 18.73 24.87 -2.82
CA LEU A 167 17.61 25.82 -2.84
C LEU A 167 16.84 25.91 -1.51
N LYS A 168 16.89 24.86 -0.66
CA LYS A 168 16.22 24.83 0.66
C LYS A 168 16.74 25.92 1.63
N PRO A 169 18.05 26.24 1.70
CA PRO A 169 18.56 27.40 2.44
C PRO A 169 18.05 28.76 1.94
N LEU A 170 17.62 28.83 0.67
CA LEU A 170 17.12 30.05 0.03
C LEU A 170 15.60 30.24 0.22
N GLY A 171 14.93 29.40 1.01
CA GLY A 171 13.51 29.58 1.37
C GLY A 171 12.51 29.28 0.25
N ILE A 172 12.96 28.78 -0.91
CA ILE A 172 12.09 28.40 -2.03
C ILE A 172 11.39 27.08 -1.69
N ARG A 173 10.17 27.18 -1.14
CA ARG A 173 9.29 26.04 -0.89
C ARG A 173 8.70 25.55 -2.21
N ASN A 174 9.07 24.34 -2.59
CA ASN A 174 8.77 23.81 -3.92
C ASN A 174 7.37 23.19 -4.06
N ILE A 175 6.95 23.16 -5.33
CA ILE A 175 5.69 22.67 -5.86
C ILE A 175 5.63 21.14 -5.72
N SER A 176 4.88 20.65 -4.71
CA SER A 176 4.58 19.22 -4.60
C SER A 176 3.72 18.79 -5.79
N SER A 177 4.32 18.11 -6.77
CA SER A 177 3.62 17.55 -7.92
C SER A 177 3.11 16.16 -7.56
N GLY A 178 1.86 16.06 -7.08
CA GLY A 178 1.27 14.74 -6.77
C GLY A 178 -0.18 14.72 -6.25
N ARG A 179 -0.85 15.87 -6.15
CA ARG A 179 -2.17 15.94 -5.49
C ARG A 179 -3.38 15.88 -6.42
N SER A 180 -3.22 15.87 -7.74
CA SER A 180 -4.39 15.83 -8.61
C SER A 180 -4.95 14.39 -8.68
N PRO A 181 -6.26 14.18 -8.45
CA PRO A 181 -6.90 12.87 -8.59
C PRO A 181 -6.70 12.24 -9.98
N ARG A 182 -6.48 13.06 -11.01
CA ARG A 182 -6.18 12.62 -12.38
C ARG A 182 -4.81 11.99 -12.50
N HIS A 183 -3.80 12.55 -11.84
CA HIS A 183 -2.44 12.00 -11.86
C HIS A 183 -2.38 10.63 -11.16
N ARG A 184 -2.96 10.53 -9.96
CA ARG A 184 -3.05 9.25 -9.22
C ARG A 184 -3.75 8.15 -10.02
N PHE A 185 -4.89 8.47 -10.61
CA PHE A 185 -5.61 7.55 -11.49
C PHE A 185 -4.78 7.11 -12.70
N THR A 186 -3.97 8.01 -13.28
CA THR A 186 -3.10 7.68 -14.42
C THR A 186 -1.99 6.71 -14.01
N VAL A 187 -1.39 6.91 -12.83
CA VAL A 187 -0.39 6.00 -12.26
C VAL A 187 -1.01 4.63 -11.98
N GLU A 188 -2.16 4.60 -11.30
CA GLU A 188 -2.92 3.38 -11.01
C GLU A 188 -3.26 2.62 -12.31
N LYS A 189 -3.77 3.32 -13.33
CA LYS A 189 -4.13 2.71 -14.61
C LYS A 189 -2.93 2.10 -15.32
N ARG A 190 -1.80 2.80 -15.37
CA ARG A 190 -0.58 2.28 -15.98
C ARG A 190 -0.05 1.04 -15.25
N ALA A 191 -0.08 1.07 -13.92
CA ALA A 191 0.33 -0.07 -13.11
C ALA A 191 -0.58 -1.28 -13.34
N TYR A 192 -1.90 -1.08 -13.37
CA TYR A 192 -2.89 -2.11 -13.70
C TYR A 192 -2.68 -2.68 -15.11
N ASP A 193 -2.61 -1.81 -16.12
CA ASP A 193 -2.44 -2.23 -17.51
C ASP A 193 -1.12 -3.01 -17.68
N TYR A 194 -0.04 -2.58 -17.01
CA TYR A 194 1.23 -3.30 -17.02
C TYR A 194 1.13 -4.67 -16.35
N ALA A 195 0.53 -4.74 -15.15
CA ALA A 195 0.34 -5.98 -14.40
C ALA A 195 -0.45 -7.02 -15.19
N ARG A 196 -1.59 -6.58 -15.74
CA ARG A 196 -2.47 -7.37 -16.58
C ARG A 196 -1.73 -7.93 -17.81
N ASN A 197 -1.08 -7.07 -18.59
CA ASN A 197 -0.41 -7.45 -19.84
C ASN A 197 0.84 -8.32 -19.63
N ASN A 198 1.44 -8.33 -18.44
CA ASN A 198 2.69 -9.06 -18.15
C ASN A 198 2.50 -10.25 -17.21
N GLY A 199 1.26 -10.62 -16.87
CA GLY A 199 1.00 -11.82 -16.06
C GLY A 199 1.49 -11.71 -14.61
N LEU A 200 1.44 -10.52 -14.02
CA LEU A 200 2.00 -10.25 -12.69
C LEU A 200 1.05 -9.47 -11.78
N ILE A 201 1.35 -9.43 -10.50
CA ILE A 201 0.66 -8.56 -9.53
C ILE A 201 1.49 -7.29 -9.32
N SER A 202 0.87 -6.12 -9.36
CA SER A 202 1.51 -4.86 -8.97
C SER A 202 1.03 -4.40 -7.59
N VAL A 203 1.97 -4.00 -6.73
CA VAL A 203 1.70 -3.41 -5.42
C VAL A 203 2.29 -2.00 -5.38
N ILE A 204 1.42 -0.98 -5.28
CA ILE A 204 1.83 0.43 -5.33
C ILE A 204 1.52 1.23 -4.07
N GLY A 205 2.36 2.23 -3.77
CA GLY A 205 2.13 3.23 -2.73
C GLY A 205 1.41 4.48 -3.26
N HIS A 206 1.55 5.61 -2.57
CA HIS A 206 1.30 6.98 -3.06
C HIS A 206 -0.17 7.39 -3.33
N THR A 207 -1.10 6.46 -3.55
CA THR A 207 -2.47 6.81 -3.92
C THR A 207 -3.40 7.01 -2.72
N HIS A 208 -2.98 6.57 -1.52
CA HIS A 208 -3.74 6.54 -0.25
C HIS A 208 -5.13 5.90 -0.37
N ARG A 209 -5.37 5.12 -1.45
CA ARG A 209 -6.65 4.45 -1.69
C ARG A 209 -6.47 2.96 -1.42
N PRO A 210 -7.28 2.34 -0.55
CA PRO A 210 -7.30 0.89 -0.44
C PRO A 210 -7.90 0.34 -1.73
N LEU A 211 -7.03 -0.12 -2.62
CA LEU A 211 -7.36 -0.89 -3.81
C LEU A 211 -7.07 -2.34 -3.44
N PHE A 212 -8.10 -3.04 -3.01
CA PHE A 212 -8.09 -4.50 -3.00
C PHE A 212 -9.08 -4.91 -4.08
N GLU A 213 -8.72 -5.89 -4.91
CA GLU A 213 -9.47 -6.38 -6.09
C GLU A 213 -9.58 -5.44 -7.31
N SER A 214 -8.85 -4.33 -7.38
CA SER A 214 -8.98 -3.38 -8.51
C SER A 214 -10.45 -2.93 -8.77
N LEU A 215 -11.30 -2.99 -7.75
CA LEU A 215 -12.72 -2.61 -7.80
C LEU A 215 -12.97 -1.23 -7.21
N GLY A 216 -13.85 -0.47 -7.86
CA GLY A 216 -14.22 0.84 -7.38
C GLY A 216 -15.01 0.65 -6.10
N ARG A 217 -14.78 1.48 -5.07
CA ARG A 217 -15.55 1.37 -3.80
C ARG A 217 -17.06 1.26 -4.01
N TYR A 218 -17.60 1.89 -5.04
CA TYR A 218 -19.02 1.77 -5.39
C TYR A 218 -19.38 0.36 -5.93
N ASP A 219 -18.58 -0.17 -6.84
CA ASP A 219 -18.81 -1.48 -7.46
C ASP A 219 -18.55 -2.61 -6.46
N TYR A 220 -17.49 -2.49 -5.66
CA TYR A 220 -17.21 -3.39 -4.53
C TYR A 220 -18.43 -3.49 -3.59
N ILE A 221 -18.97 -2.35 -3.13
CA ILE A 221 -20.13 -2.37 -2.23
C ILE A 221 -21.34 -3.03 -2.89
N LYS A 222 -21.55 -2.84 -4.19
CA LYS A 222 -22.64 -3.50 -4.92
C LYS A 222 -22.43 -5.01 -5.03
N PHE A 223 -21.24 -5.45 -5.42
CA PHE A 223 -20.91 -6.87 -5.53
C PHE A 223 -21.02 -7.57 -4.19
N GLU A 224 -20.56 -6.93 -3.11
CA GLU A 224 -20.63 -7.49 -1.78
C GLU A 224 -22.07 -7.58 -1.26
N ILE A 225 -22.92 -6.56 -1.51
CA ILE A 225 -24.36 -6.65 -1.21
C ILE A 225 -24.99 -7.84 -1.96
N GLU A 226 -24.66 -8.00 -3.25
CA GLU A 226 -25.21 -9.08 -4.08
C GLU A 226 -24.74 -10.47 -3.59
N ARG A 227 -23.46 -10.62 -3.23
CA ARG A 227 -22.89 -11.84 -2.64
C ARG A 227 -23.58 -12.21 -1.33
N LEU A 228 -23.70 -11.25 -0.42
CA LEU A 228 -24.37 -11.44 0.87
C LEU A 228 -25.85 -11.78 0.69
N CYS A 229 -26.55 -11.18 -0.26
CA CYS A 229 -27.93 -11.54 -0.61
C CYS A 229 -28.07 -12.97 -1.13
N ARG A 230 -27.04 -13.53 -1.79
CA ARG A 230 -27.01 -14.93 -2.25
C ARG A 230 -26.70 -15.91 -1.11
N GLU A 231 -25.91 -15.49 -0.13
CA GLU A 231 -25.60 -16.29 1.07
C GLU A 231 -26.71 -16.27 2.11
N TYR A 232 -27.50 -15.19 2.17
CA TYR A 232 -28.58 -15.01 3.14
C TYR A 232 -29.60 -16.16 3.22
N PRO A 233 -30.04 -16.79 2.10
CA PRO A 233 -30.97 -17.92 2.14
C PRO A 233 -30.30 -19.23 2.60
N LEU A 234 -28.97 -19.34 2.46
CA LEU A 234 -28.18 -20.50 2.85
C LEU A 234 -27.75 -20.44 4.33
N ALA A 235 -27.73 -19.25 4.92
CA ALA A 235 -27.36 -19.02 6.30
C ALA A 235 -28.54 -19.25 7.28
N SER A 236 -28.23 -19.75 8.48
CA SER A 236 -29.19 -19.98 9.56
C SER A 236 -28.77 -19.31 10.86
N GLY A 237 -29.73 -18.95 11.72
CA GLY A 237 -29.47 -18.41 13.05
C GLY A 237 -28.74 -17.06 13.04
N GLU A 238 -27.65 -16.97 13.80
CA GLU A 238 -26.86 -15.73 13.97
C GLU A 238 -26.20 -15.25 12.67
N ASP A 239 -25.77 -16.17 11.80
CA ASP A 239 -25.19 -15.82 10.51
C ASP A 239 -26.17 -15.10 9.60
N ARG A 240 -27.45 -15.50 9.64
CA ARG A 240 -28.49 -14.84 8.86
C ARG A 240 -28.70 -13.41 9.35
N LYS A 241 -28.69 -13.20 10.67
CA LYS A 241 -28.80 -11.85 11.27
C LYS A 241 -27.58 -10.99 10.92
N ARG A 242 -26.38 -11.57 10.99
CA ARG A 242 -25.10 -10.94 10.61
C ARG A 242 -25.10 -10.47 9.16
N ILE A 243 -25.53 -11.33 8.23
CA ILE A 243 -25.63 -10.99 6.81
C ILE A 243 -26.62 -9.84 6.58
N ALA A 244 -27.77 -9.84 7.26
CA ALA A 244 -28.74 -8.73 7.16
C ALA A 244 -28.15 -7.39 7.66
N ASP A 245 -27.42 -7.41 8.77
CA ASP A 245 -26.82 -6.21 9.35
C ASP A 245 -25.68 -5.66 8.46
N GLU A 246 -24.89 -6.53 7.85
CA GLU A 246 -23.84 -6.17 6.90
C GLU A 246 -24.42 -5.57 5.62
N VAL A 247 -25.47 -6.17 5.05
CA VAL A 247 -26.18 -5.61 3.89
C VAL A 247 -26.76 -4.23 4.22
N LEU A 248 -27.35 -4.05 5.40
CA LEU A 248 -27.87 -2.76 5.83
C LEU A 248 -26.75 -1.70 5.93
N PHE A 249 -25.59 -2.08 6.47
CA PHE A 249 -24.45 -1.18 6.56
C PHE A 249 -23.92 -0.77 5.19
N LEU A 250 -23.72 -1.73 4.30
CA LEU A 250 -23.25 -1.51 2.94
C LEU A 250 -24.23 -0.62 2.16
N ARG A 251 -25.54 -0.79 2.35
CA ARG A 251 -26.56 0.12 1.78
C ARG A 251 -26.43 1.55 2.30
N ILE A 252 -26.17 1.74 3.58
CA ILE A 252 -25.93 3.08 4.17
C ILE A 252 -24.63 3.68 3.61
N GLU A 253 -23.58 2.89 3.44
CA GLU A 253 -22.32 3.33 2.87
C GLU A 253 -22.46 3.71 1.39
N LEU A 254 -23.17 2.89 0.60
CA LEU A 254 -23.53 3.17 -0.79
C LEU A 254 -24.33 4.47 -0.91
N ALA A 255 -25.24 4.71 0.04
CA ALA A 255 -26.03 5.94 0.10
C ALA A 255 -25.16 7.19 0.34
N LYS A 256 -24.08 7.06 1.12
CA LYS A 256 -23.14 8.15 1.44
C LYS A 256 -22.18 8.49 0.29
N LEU A 257 -21.97 7.58 -0.66
CA LEU A 257 -21.14 7.85 -1.84
C LEU A 257 -21.78 8.94 -2.71
N LYS A 258 -21.01 10.01 -2.97
CA LYS A 258 -21.48 11.22 -3.65
C LYS A 258 -21.91 10.92 -5.08
N ARG A 259 -22.85 11.71 -5.64
CA ARG A 259 -23.34 11.58 -7.03
C ARG A 259 -22.21 11.64 -8.08
N SER A 260 -21.10 12.33 -7.76
CA SER A 260 -19.86 12.36 -8.56
C SER A 260 -19.09 11.03 -8.53
N GLU A 261 -19.05 10.34 -7.39
CA GLU A 261 -18.40 9.03 -7.24
C GLU A 261 -19.23 7.94 -7.95
N ARG A 262 -20.56 8.05 -7.89
CA ARG A 262 -21.49 7.18 -8.64
C ARG A 262 -21.35 7.34 -10.16
N ARG A 263 -21.27 8.57 -10.66
CA ARG A 263 -21.06 8.82 -12.11
C ARG A 263 -19.68 8.39 -12.58
N LYS A 264 -18.69 8.43 -11.68
CA LYS A 264 -17.32 8.02 -11.98
C LYS A 264 -17.21 6.49 -12.04
N SER A 265 -17.79 5.76 -11.09
CA SER A 265 -17.80 4.28 -11.12
C SER A 265 -18.70 3.71 -12.23
N ILE A 266 -19.86 4.33 -12.53
CA ILE A 266 -20.73 3.86 -13.63
C ILE A 266 -20.07 4.04 -15.00
N LYS A 267 -19.13 5.00 -15.16
CA LYS A 267 -18.29 5.12 -16.36
C LYS A 267 -17.01 4.27 -16.31
N GLU A 268 -16.64 3.79 -15.13
CA GLU A 268 -15.36 3.15 -14.83
C GLU A 268 -15.60 2.05 -13.78
N SER A 269 -15.93 0.82 -14.20
CA SER A 269 -15.15 -0.29 -13.63
C SER A 269 -13.69 0.16 -13.77
N LEU A 270 -12.87 0.14 -12.71
CA LEU A 270 -11.75 1.10 -12.51
C LEU A 270 -10.89 1.47 -13.74
N TYR A 271 -10.79 0.60 -14.75
CA TYR A 271 -10.02 0.79 -15.97
C TYR A 271 -10.79 0.70 -17.31
N GLY A 272 -12.09 0.39 -17.28
CA GLY A 272 -12.97 0.30 -18.46
C GLY A 272 -13.38 -1.13 -18.87
N ASP A 273 -12.96 -2.15 -18.13
CA ASP A 273 -13.29 -3.56 -18.40
C ASP A 273 -14.58 -4.00 -17.68
N GLU A 274 -15.50 -4.68 -18.35
CA GLU A 274 -16.72 -5.22 -17.72
C GLU A 274 -16.42 -6.25 -16.61
N LEU A 275 -15.21 -6.84 -16.63
CA LEU A 275 -14.70 -7.79 -15.63
C LEU A 275 -13.28 -7.36 -15.16
N PRO A 276 -13.15 -6.70 -14.00
CA PRO A 276 -11.85 -6.25 -13.50
C PRO A 276 -10.99 -7.43 -13.02
N VAL A 277 -9.69 -7.34 -13.31
CA VAL A 277 -8.69 -8.33 -12.93
C VAL A 277 -8.01 -7.88 -11.62
N PRO A 278 -7.99 -8.67 -10.54
CA PRO A 278 -7.42 -8.26 -9.25
C PRO A 278 -5.87 -8.31 -9.26
N CYS A 279 -5.24 -7.52 -10.13
CA CYS A 279 -3.79 -7.51 -10.36
C CYS A 279 -3.09 -6.24 -9.86
N LEU A 280 -3.84 -5.26 -9.34
CA LEU A 280 -3.29 -4.07 -8.69
C LEU A 280 -3.76 -3.96 -7.25
N PHE A 281 -2.79 -3.83 -6.34
CA PHE A 281 -2.99 -3.63 -4.91
C PHE A 281 -2.30 -2.36 -4.44
N ASN A 282 -2.84 -1.74 -3.38
CA ASN A 282 -2.16 -0.66 -2.67
C ASN A 282 -1.42 -1.21 -1.45
N SER A 283 -0.15 -0.83 -1.24
CA SER A 283 0.66 -1.30 -0.09
C SER A 283 0.17 -0.84 1.29
N GLY A 284 -0.92 -0.08 1.35
CA GLY A 284 -1.47 0.45 2.58
C GLY A 284 -0.88 1.80 2.95
N SER A 285 -1.17 2.26 4.16
CA SER A 285 -0.69 3.55 4.65
C SER A 285 -0.81 3.59 6.17
N VAL A 286 0.22 4.11 6.82
CA VAL A 286 0.29 4.15 8.29
C VAL A 286 -0.16 5.46 8.92
N ILE A 287 -0.53 6.47 8.14
CA ILE A 287 -1.01 7.77 8.64
C ILE A 287 -2.53 7.83 8.84
N GLY A 288 -3.21 6.67 8.79
CA GLY A 288 -4.66 6.59 8.92
C GLY A 288 -5.15 7.04 10.32
N LYS A 289 -6.20 7.86 10.36
CA LYS A 289 -6.71 8.45 11.63
C LYS A 289 -7.23 7.44 12.67
N LYS A 290 -7.50 6.19 12.27
CA LYS A 290 -8.20 5.18 13.10
C LYS A 290 -7.43 3.86 13.19
N GLY A 291 -6.20 3.84 12.70
CA GLY A 291 -5.45 2.63 12.40
C GLY A 291 -4.85 2.69 11.01
N ILE A 292 -4.13 1.64 10.66
CA ILE A 292 -3.30 1.53 9.47
C ILE A 292 -3.75 0.34 8.63
N ASN A 293 -3.51 0.37 7.33
CA ASN A 293 -3.61 -0.84 6.52
C ASN A 293 -2.23 -1.21 5.98
N ALA A 294 -2.04 -2.50 5.71
CA ALA A 294 -0.85 -3.04 5.06
C ALA A 294 -1.23 -4.25 4.20
N ILE A 295 -0.30 -4.70 3.36
CA ILE A 295 -0.43 -5.95 2.62
C ILE A 295 0.43 -7.00 3.31
N GLU A 296 -0.18 -8.14 3.61
CA GLU A 296 0.53 -9.35 3.99
C GLU A 296 0.51 -10.33 2.81
N LEU A 297 1.66 -10.86 2.43
CA LEU A 297 1.85 -11.76 1.31
C LEU A 297 2.58 -13.01 1.80
N ASP A 298 2.09 -14.18 1.43
CA ASP A 298 2.80 -15.45 1.60
C ASP A 298 2.97 -16.15 0.23
N SER A 299 3.40 -17.41 0.24
CA SER A 299 3.62 -18.21 -0.96
C SER A 299 2.36 -18.50 -1.78
N SER A 300 1.16 -18.29 -1.21
CA SER A 300 -0.13 -18.72 -1.74
C SER A 300 -1.24 -17.67 -1.69
N THR A 301 -1.14 -16.67 -0.81
CA THR A 301 -2.18 -15.65 -0.61
C THR A 301 -1.61 -14.24 -0.50
N ILE A 302 -2.44 -13.27 -0.85
CA ILE A 302 -2.24 -11.85 -0.60
C ILE A 302 -3.43 -11.31 0.20
N SER A 303 -3.17 -10.61 1.29
CA SER A 303 -4.18 -10.16 2.24
C SER A 303 -4.04 -8.67 2.54
N LEU A 304 -5.17 -7.96 2.54
CA LEU A 304 -5.27 -6.61 3.10
C LEU A 304 -5.58 -6.72 4.58
N VAL A 305 -4.65 -6.25 5.40
CA VAL A 305 -4.81 -6.25 6.85
C VAL A 305 -5.04 -4.84 7.37
N TYR A 306 -5.83 -4.76 8.43
CA TYR A 306 -6.11 -3.53 9.16
C TYR A 306 -5.69 -3.68 10.62
N TRP A 307 -4.78 -2.81 11.02
CA TRP A 307 -4.28 -2.74 12.39
C TRP A 307 -4.80 -1.47 13.06
N PHE A 308 -5.25 -1.58 14.30
CA PHE A 308 -5.81 -0.47 15.05
C PHE A 308 -5.62 -0.65 16.55
N THR A 309 -5.60 0.45 17.28
CA THR A 309 -5.69 0.42 18.75
C THR A 309 -7.14 0.24 19.17
N GLU A 310 -7.37 -0.60 20.16
CA GLU A 310 -8.67 -0.80 20.80
C GLU A 310 -9.35 0.53 21.13
N GLY A 311 -10.67 0.60 20.91
CA GLY A 311 -11.47 1.84 21.07
C GLY A 311 -11.23 2.92 20.00
N ARG A 312 -10.13 2.89 19.24
CA ARG A 312 -9.81 3.87 18.18
C ARG A 312 -10.07 3.38 16.75
N GLY A 313 -10.47 2.10 16.61
CA GLY A 313 -10.74 1.43 15.35
C GLY A 313 -11.88 2.02 14.51
N LYS A 314 -11.99 1.56 13.25
CA LYS A 314 -13.14 1.89 12.39
C LYS A 314 -14.39 1.20 12.92
N LYS A 315 -15.54 1.87 12.79
CA LYS A 315 -16.83 1.37 13.29
C LYS A 315 -17.26 0.04 12.68
N PHE A 316 -16.80 -0.32 11.47
CA PHE A 316 -17.18 -1.58 10.84
C PHE A 316 -16.47 -2.78 11.47
N VAL A 317 -15.24 -2.62 11.97
CA VAL A 317 -14.50 -3.71 12.63
C VAL A 317 -15.18 -4.11 13.94
N HIS A 318 -15.76 -3.14 14.65
CA HIS A 318 -16.52 -3.38 15.87
C HIS A 318 -17.89 -4.04 15.68
N ARG A 319 -18.31 -4.36 14.44
CA ARG A 319 -19.62 -4.95 14.14
C ARG A 319 -19.63 -6.48 14.06
N GLY A 320 -18.50 -7.13 14.34
CA GLY A 320 -18.44 -8.58 14.56
C GLY A 320 -18.40 -9.45 13.29
N SER A 321 -18.32 -8.88 12.09
CA SER A 321 -18.17 -9.63 10.84
C SER A 321 -16.73 -10.02 10.52
N TYR A 322 -15.75 -9.49 11.26
CA TYR A 322 -14.34 -9.79 11.06
C TYR A 322 -13.75 -10.45 12.31
N ASN A 323 -12.88 -11.43 12.09
CA ASN A 323 -12.02 -11.93 13.16
C ASN A 323 -11.06 -10.82 13.58
N ILE A 324 -10.98 -10.61 14.90
CA ILE A 324 -10.10 -9.61 15.51
C ILE A 324 -9.04 -10.37 16.31
N ASP A 325 -7.82 -10.37 15.80
CA ASP A 325 -6.69 -10.91 16.53
C ASP A 325 -6.19 -9.88 17.53
N VAL A 326 -5.89 -10.35 18.74
CA VAL A 326 -5.33 -9.53 19.81
C VAL A 326 -3.81 -9.70 19.79
N LEU A 327 -3.09 -8.59 19.74
CA LEU A 327 -1.65 -8.61 19.98
C LEU A 327 -1.41 -8.60 21.49
N GLU A 328 -1.08 -9.77 22.04
CA GLU A 328 -0.89 -9.98 23.48
C GLU A 328 0.05 -8.94 24.10
N GLY A 329 -0.31 -8.45 25.29
CA GLY A 329 0.44 -7.40 25.99
C GLY A 329 0.33 -6.01 25.39
N THR A 330 -0.60 -5.77 24.46
CA THR A 330 -0.85 -4.45 23.87
C THR A 330 -2.34 -4.16 23.67
N GLU A 331 -2.67 -2.89 23.43
CA GLU A 331 -4.00 -2.47 23.00
C GLU A 331 -4.21 -2.65 21.49
N GLN A 332 -3.24 -3.21 20.75
CA GLN A 332 -3.34 -3.33 19.30
C GLN A 332 -4.20 -4.54 18.91
N ARG A 333 -4.91 -4.36 17.81
CA ARG A 333 -5.85 -5.33 17.23
C ARG A 333 -5.58 -5.43 15.74
N ARG A 334 -5.63 -6.65 15.21
CA ARG A 334 -5.49 -6.95 13.78
C ARG A 334 -6.80 -7.50 13.25
N SER A 335 -7.12 -7.16 12.01
CA SER A 335 -8.22 -7.77 11.29
C SER A 335 -7.85 -7.92 9.83
N VAL A 336 -8.09 -9.11 9.27
CA VAL A 336 -7.95 -9.35 7.84
C VAL A 336 -9.21 -8.83 7.15
N ILE A 337 -9.05 -7.80 6.33
CA ILE A 337 -10.18 -7.15 5.65
C ILE A 337 -10.58 -7.95 4.42
N ASN A 338 -9.59 -8.43 3.67
CA ASN A 338 -9.80 -9.25 2.50
C ASN A 338 -8.54 -10.06 2.18
N THR A 339 -8.72 -11.23 1.55
CA THR A 339 -7.68 -12.17 1.17
C THR A 339 -8.02 -12.77 -0.17
N ASP A 340 -7.06 -12.77 -1.09
CA ASP A 340 -7.15 -13.46 -2.37
C ASP A 340 -6.06 -14.53 -2.46
N ARG A 341 -6.39 -15.66 -3.11
CA ARG A 341 -5.39 -16.67 -3.46
C ARG A 341 -4.63 -16.24 -4.71
N LEU A 342 -3.32 -16.44 -4.71
CA LEU A 342 -2.45 -16.08 -5.83
C LEU A 342 -2.77 -16.91 -7.09
N ASP A 343 -3.20 -18.16 -6.94
CA ASP A 343 -3.58 -19.02 -8.07
C ASP A 343 -4.90 -18.57 -8.72
N TYR A 344 -5.85 -18.09 -7.91
CA TYR A 344 -7.07 -17.45 -8.39
C TYR A 344 -6.77 -16.13 -9.13
N ILE A 345 -5.90 -15.29 -8.57
CA ILE A 345 -5.47 -14.05 -9.24
C ILE A 345 -4.80 -14.37 -10.57
N LYS A 346 -3.86 -15.34 -10.58
CA LYS A 346 -3.18 -15.81 -11.79
C LYS A 346 -4.16 -16.30 -12.84
N ALA A 347 -5.10 -17.18 -12.47
CA ALA A 347 -6.12 -17.67 -13.38
C ALA A 347 -6.97 -16.52 -13.97
N LYS A 348 -7.33 -15.52 -13.16
CA LYS A 348 -8.03 -14.33 -13.66
C LYS A 348 -7.18 -13.52 -14.63
N ILE A 349 -5.89 -13.32 -14.35
CA ILE A 349 -4.99 -12.62 -15.27
C ILE A 349 -4.84 -13.41 -16.58
N GLU A 350 -4.72 -14.74 -16.54
CA GLU A 350 -4.58 -15.56 -17.74
C GLU A 350 -5.86 -15.61 -18.59
N LEU A 351 -7.04 -15.60 -17.94
CA LEU A 351 -8.33 -15.74 -18.62
C LEU A 351 -8.92 -14.40 -19.09
N LEU A 352 -8.63 -13.31 -18.38
CA LEU A 352 -9.22 -11.98 -18.61
C LEU A 352 -8.18 -10.93 -19.01
N GLY A 353 -6.89 -11.29 -18.95
CA GLY A 353 -5.74 -10.40 -19.20
C GLY A 353 -5.60 -9.91 -20.62
#